data_AF-X0ZHV6-F1
#
_entry.id   AF-X0ZHV6-F1
#
_cell.length_a   1.000
_cell.length_b   1.000
_cell.length_c   1.000
_cell.angle_alpha   90.00
_cell.angle_beta   90.00
_cell.angle_gamma   90.00
#
_symmetry.space_group_name_H-M   'P 1'
#
loop_
_entity.id
_entity.type
_entity.pdbx_description
1 polymer ?
#
loop_
_entity_poly.entity_id
_entity_poly.type
_entity_poly.pdbx_seq_one_letter_code
_entity_poly.pdbx_strand_id
1 'polypeptide(L)'
;MKVIYSRTPVRVCDIGGWTDTWFYKQGAVINFCVDLYSYIRLVENNSNSINIISENLDLNAKIKDYRQIEYDGILDLLKALLLRHYKNKTEIRI
;
A
#
# COMPACT_ATOMS: atom_id res chain seq x y z
N MET A 1 8.41 -7.77 -21.05
CA MET A 1 8.15 -6.64 -20.14
C MET A 1 6.71 -6.75 -19.65
N LYS A 2 6.52 -7.24 -18.44
CA LYS A 2 5.19 -7.39 -17.84
C LYS A 2 4.78 -6.09 -17.14
N VAL A 3 3.54 -5.66 -17.35
CA VAL A 3 2.95 -4.51 -16.66
C VAL A 3 1.63 -4.94 -16.03
N ILE A 4 1.45 -4.61 -14.75
CA ILE A 4 0.23 -4.88 -14.00
C ILE A 4 -0.34 -3.54 -13.54
N TYR A 5 -1.64 -3.38 -13.73
CA TYR A 5 -2.39 -2.22 -13.26
C TYR A 5 -3.38 -2.67 -12.19
N SER A 6 -3.54 -1.85 -11.15
CA SER A 6 -4.56 -2.03 -10.13
C SER A 6 -5.19 -0.69 -9.78
N ARG A 7 -6.47 -0.72 -9.42
CA ARG A 7 -7.21 0.42 -8.87
C ARG A 7 -8.06 -0.03 -7.70
N THR A 8 -8.20 0.84 -6.70
CA THR A 8 -9.05 0.60 -5.53
C THR A 8 -9.92 1.84 -5.27
N PRO A 9 -11.25 1.68 -5.09
CA PRO A 9 -12.13 2.81 -4.81
C PRO A 9 -11.90 3.39 -3.42
N VAL A 10 -12.15 4.68 -3.28
CA VAL A 10 -12.22 5.39 -2.00
C VAL A 10 -13.58 5.12 -1.37
N ARG A 11 -13.60 5.04 -0.04
CA ARG A 11 -14.82 4.86 0.75
C ARG A 11 -15.23 6.14 1.49
N VAL A 12 -16.52 6.40 1.57
CA VAL A 12 -17.12 7.39 2.47
C VAL A 12 -17.74 6.65 3.65
N CYS A 13 -17.63 7.21 4.87
CA CYS A 13 -18.26 6.64 6.05
C CYS A 13 -19.64 7.25 6.23
N ASP A 14 -20.68 6.42 6.21
CA ASP A 14 -22.06 6.89 6.29
C ASP A 14 -22.64 6.71 7.70
N ILE A 15 -22.44 5.54 8.33
CA ILE A 15 -23.00 5.24 9.67
C ILE A 15 -22.01 4.42 10.50
N GLY A 16 -21.88 4.77 11.79
CA GLY A 16 -21.05 4.02 12.74
C GLY A 16 -19.57 4.40 12.71
N GLY A 17 -19.21 5.51 12.07
CA GLY A 17 -17.84 6.02 12.06
C GLY A 17 -17.27 6.14 13.49
N TRP A 18 -15.97 5.86 13.64
CA TRP A 18 -15.22 5.77 14.90
C TRP A 18 -15.44 4.50 15.72
N THR A 19 -16.46 3.69 15.43
CA THR A 19 -16.67 2.43 16.17
C THR A 19 -15.66 1.33 15.77
N ASP A 20 -14.96 1.50 14.64
CA ASP A 20 -13.86 0.64 14.18
C ASP A 20 -12.49 1.00 14.78
N THR A 21 -12.44 2.00 15.65
CA THR A 21 -11.18 2.47 16.27
C THR A 21 -10.79 1.62 17.48
N TRP A 22 -9.48 1.65 17.81
CA TRP A 22 -8.86 0.76 18.80
C TRP A 22 -9.46 0.80 20.21
N PHE A 23 -10.09 1.91 20.61
CA PHE A 23 -10.68 2.06 21.96
C PHE A 23 -12.14 1.58 22.03
N TYR A 24 -12.78 1.32 20.89
CA TYR A 24 -14.12 0.77 20.84
C TYR A 24 -14.03 -0.76 20.73
N LYS A 25 -14.41 -1.47 21.79
CA LYS A 25 -14.15 -2.93 21.91
C LYS A 25 -14.83 -3.78 20.84
N GLN A 26 -16.04 -3.39 20.42
CA GLN A 26 -16.81 -4.05 19.35
C GLN A 26 -17.65 -3.01 18.64
N GLY A 27 -17.39 -2.75 17.37
CA GLY A 27 -18.09 -1.77 16.55
C GLY A 27 -18.58 -2.32 15.23
N ALA A 28 -19.41 -1.51 14.55
CA ALA A 28 -19.94 -1.83 13.24
C ALA A 28 -20.00 -0.55 12.41
N VAL A 29 -19.46 -0.61 11.20
CA VAL A 29 -19.42 0.50 10.25
C VAL A 29 -20.15 0.09 8.99
N ILE A 30 -21.03 0.95 8.50
CA ILE A 30 -21.61 0.87 7.17
C ILE A 30 -20.97 1.97 6.32
N ASN A 31 -20.38 1.58 5.20
CA ASN A 31 -19.70 2.48 4.27
C ASN A 31 -20.06 2.15 2.81
N PHE A 32 -19.94 3.16 1.94
CA PHE A 32 -20.05 3.00 0.50
C PHE A 32 -18.75 3.38 -0.21
N CYS A 33 -18.42 2.62 -1.25
CA CYS A 33 -17.37 2.99 -2.19
C CYS A 33 -17.94 4.01 -3.19
N VAL A 34 -17.15 5.03 -3.50
CA VAL A 34 -17.52 6.08 -4.47
C VAL A 34 -16.66 5.98 -5.74
N ASP A 35 -17.08 6.66 -6.81
CA ASP A 35 -16.37 6.73 -8.10
C ASP A 35 -15.13 7.66 -8.03
N LEU A 36 -14.25 7.37 -7.08
CA LEU A 36 -12.96 8.01 -6.85
C LEU A 36 -11.96 6.91 -6.52
N TYR A 37 -10.78 6.90 -7.16
CA TYR A 37 -9.87 5.76 -7.10
C TYR A 37 -8.43 6.15 -6.78
N SER A 38 -7.74 5.23 -6.10
CA SER A 38 -6.28 5.19 -6.02
C SER A 38 -5.74 4.20 -7.06
N TYR A 39 -4.66 4.57 -7.74
CA TYR A 39 -4.08 3.79 -8.84
C TYR A 39 -2.67 3.32 -8.52
N ILE A 40 -2.33 2.11 -8.95
CA ILE A 40 -0.98 1.56 -8.88
C ILE A 40 -0.63 0.94 -10.24
N ARG A 41 0.61 1.21 -10.68
CA ARG A 41 1.22 0.58 -11.84
C ARG A 41 2.49 -0.13 -11.40
N LEU A 42 2.56 -1.45 -11.64
CA LEU A 42 3.74 -2.26 -11.40
C LEU A 42 4.35 -2.65 -12.74
N VAL A 43 5.59 -2.25 -12.95
CA VAL A 43 6.36 -2.54 -14.17
C VAL A 43 7.50 -3.47 -13.80
N GLU A 44 7.59 -4.59 -14.50
CA GLU A 44 8.74 -5.48 -14.39
C GLU A 44 10.02 -4.76 -14.80
N ASN A 45 10.99 -4.74 -13.90
CA ASN A 45 12.27 -4.10 -14.11
C ASN A 45 13.35 -5.18 -14.32
N ASN A 46 14.14 -5.05 -15.37
CA ASN A 46 15.25 -5.97 -15.67
C ASN A 46 16.51 -5.68 -14.82
N SER A 47 16.52 -4.59 -14.05
CA SER A 47 17.60 -4.28 -13.12
C SER A 47 17.36 -4.90 -11.74
N ASN A 48 18.44 -5.14 -10.99
CA ASN A 48 18.39 -5.69 -9.64
C ASN A 48 18.04 -4.62 -8.58
N SER A 49 17.13 -3.70 -8.91
CA SER A 49 16.70 -2.61 -8.03
C SER A 49 15.21 -2.33 -8.16
N ILE A 50 14.59 -1.94 -7.05
CA ILE A 50 13.18 -1.56 -6.97
C ILE A 50 13.11 -0.04 -6.95
N ASN A 51 12.32 0.53 -7.86
CA ASN A 51 12.02 1.96 -7.90
C ASN A 51 10.57 2.15 -7.47
N ILE A 52 10.35 3.01 -6.49
CA ILE A 52 9.03 3.46 -6.04
C ILE A 52 8.88 4.90 -6.46
N ILE A 53 7.77 5.23 -7.11
CA ILE A 53 7.48 6.58 -7.60
C ILE A 53 6.05 6.92 -7.19
N SER A 54 5.86 8.10 -6.62
CA SER A 54 4.55 8.66 -6.30
C SER A 54 4.38 9.94 -7.10
N GLU A 55 3.68 9.86 -8.24
CA GLU A 55 3.51 10.98 -9.17
C GLU A 55 2.77 12.16 -8.53
N ASN A 56 1.79 11.87 -7.67
CA ASN A 56 0.98 12.88 -6.97
C ASN A 56 1.72 13.62 -5.86
N LEU A 57 2.73 13.00 -5.25
CA LEU A 57 3.52 13.57 -4.16
C LEU A 57 4.88 14.08 -4.62
N ASP A 58 5.23 13.86 -5.89
CA ASP A 58 6.55 14.10 -6.47
C ASP A 58 7.69 13.47 -5.65
N LEU A 59 7.45 12.25 -5.13
CA LEU A 59 8.42 11.50 -4.34
C LEU A 59 8.92 10.29 -5.11
N ASN A 60 10.20 9.99 -4.95
CA ASN A 60 10.83 8.79 -5.46
C ASN A 60 11.71 8.13 -4.40
N ALA A 61 11.80 6.80 -4.45
CA ALA A 61 12.70 6.02 -3.63
C ALA A 61 13.29 4.88 -4.45
N LYS A 62 14.59 4.66 -4.33
CA LYS A 62 15.30 3.56 -5.00
C LYS A 62 15.89 2.62 -3.97
N ILE A 63 15.51 1.35 -4.05
CA ILE A 63 15.91 0.31 -3.12
C ILE A 63 16.73 -0.73 -3.89
N LYS A 64 17.98 -0.93 -3.48
CA LYS A 64 18.86 -1.96 -4.06
C LYS A 64 18.60 -3.33 -3.43
N ASP A 65 18.48 -3.38 -2.11
CA ASP A 65 18.18 -4.59 -1.35
C ASP A 65 17.00 -4.31 -0.40
N TYR A 66 15.98 -5.16 -0.43
CA TYR A 66 14.80 -5.05 0.43
C TYR A 66 15.14 -5.18 1.92
N ARG A 67 16.29 -5.76 2.27
CA ARG A 67 16.78 -5.90 3.64
C ARG A 67 17.28 -4.59 4.24
N GLN A 68 17.62 -3.62 3.39
CA GLN A 68 18.12 -2.29 3.75
C GLN A 68 17.01 -1.23 3.69
N ILE A 69 15.74 -1.64 3.68
CA ILE A 69 14.63 -0.69 3.69
C ILE A 69 14.57 -0.01 5.06
N GLU A 70 14.74 1.31 5.06
CA GLU A 70 14.57 2.18 6.23
C GLU A 70 13.29 3.01 6.10
N TYR A 71 12.63 3.24 7.23
CA TYR A 71 11.47 4.13 7.33
C TYR A 71 11.96 5.54 7.66
N ASP A 72 11.99 6.40 6.64
CA ASP A 72 12.56 7.76 6.67
C ASP A 72 11.48 8.83 6.45
N GLY A 73 10.20 8.44 6.45
CA GLY A 73 9.07 9.30 6.13
C GLY A 73 8.75 9.39 4.64
N ILE A 74 9.59 8.85 3.75
CA ILE A 74 9.42 8.89 2.29
C ILE A 74 8.87 7.54 1.82
N LEU A 75 7.60 7.54 1.41
CA LEU A 75 6.94 6.37 0.81
C LEU A 75 6.95 5.12 1.71
N ASP A 76 6.95 5.33 3.03
CA ASP A 76 7.06 4.27 4.05
C ASP A 76 5.97 3.21 3.96
N LEU A 77 4.75 3.59 3.53
CA LEU A 77 3.67 2.63 3.31
C LEU A 77 4.02 1.62 2.21
N LEU A 78 4.62 2.08 1.10
CA LEU A 78 5.02 1.22 0.00
C LEU A 78 6.27 0.40 0.36
N LYS A 79 7.20 1.00 1.11
CA LYS A 79 8.35 0.29 1.70
C LYS A 79 7.91 -0.85 2.63
N ALA A 80 6.93 -0.61 3.50
CA ALA A 80 6.37 -1.62 4.39
C ALA A 80 5.70 -2.76 3.60
N LEU A 81 4.97 -2.43 2.53
CA LEU A 81 4.37 -3.42 1.63
C LEU A 81 5.44 -4.29 0.96
N LEU A 82 6.52 -3.70 0.45
CA LEU A 82 7.64 -4.48 -0.12
C LEU A 82 8.26 -5.40 0.92
N LEU A 83 8.60 -4.86 2.09
CA LEU A 83 9.18 -5.65 3.17
C LEU A 83 8.27 -6.84 3.55
N ARG A 84 6.96 -6.60 3.67
CA ARG A 84 5.97 -7.65 3.92
C ARG A 84 5.92 -8.67 2.79
N HIS A 85 5.86 -8.24 1.54
CA HIS A 85 5.82 -9.15 0.38
C HIS A 85 7.05 -10.06 0.30
N TYR A 86 8.25 -9.51 0.48
CA TYR A 86 9.51 -10.28 0.45
C TYR A 86 9.70 -11.17 1.68
N LYS A 87 9.17 -10.79 2.86
CA LYS A 87 9.12 -11.67 4.05
C LYS A 87 8.09 -12.80 3.93
N ASN A 88 7.00 -12.58 3.21
CA ASN A 88 5.87 -13.53 3.11
C ASN A 88 6.00 -14.61 2.04
N LYS A 89 7.15 -14.70 1.36
CA LYS A 89 7.52 -15.94 0.65
C LYS A 89 7.72 -17.14 1.60
N THR A 90 7.61 -16.93 2.91
CA THR A 90 7.85 -17.90 3.99
C THR A 90 6.59 -18.21 4.84
N GLU A 91 5.40 -18.13 4.23
CA GLU A 91 4.06 -18.36 4.83
C GLU A 91 3.38 -17.13 5.44
N ILE A 92 2.15 -16.86 4.99
CA ILE A 92 1.11 -16.23 5.80
C ILE A 92 -0.18 -17.02 5.61
N ARG A 93 -0.75 -17.46 6.74
CA ARG A 93 -2.16 -17.79 6.87
C ARG A 93 -2.90 -16.53 7.30
N ILE A 94 -3.98 -16.22 6.60
CA ILE A 94 -4.98 -15.23 7.00
C ILE A 94 -6.10 -16.00 7.70
#